data_AF-O85362-F1
#
_entry.id   AF-O85362-F1
#
_cell.length_a   1.000
_cell.length_b   1.000
_cell.length_c   1.000
_cell.angle_alpha   90.00
_cell.angle_beta   90.00
_cell.angle_gamma   90.00
#
_symmetry.space_group_name_H-M   'P 1'
#
loop_
_entity.id
_entity.type
_entity.pdbx_description
1 polymer ?
#
loop_
_entity_poly.entity_id
_entity_poly.type
_entity_poly.pdbx_seq_one_letter_code
_entity_poly.pdbx_strand_id
1 'polypeptide(L)' 'DLTLYHLDTGELVSMGSNFDFMDERSHHTAKGIGDAEAQNRRCLRKIMESSGFQSYRFEWWHYKLIDEPYPDTYFNFAVS' A
#
# COMPACT_ATOMS: atom_id res chain seq x y z
N ASP A 1 3.54 1.65 -4.88
CA ASP A 1 2.11 2.01 -4.84
C ASP A 1 1.26 0.95 -5.49
N LEU A 2 0.43 0.27 -4.69
CA LEU A 2 -0.39 -0.85 -5.17
C LEU A 2 -1.59 -1.15 -4.26
N THR A 3 -2.51 -1.98 -4.77
CA THR A 3 -3.62 -2.61 -4.04
C THR A 3 -3.72 -4.11 -4.40
N LEU A 4 -4.68 -4.81 -3.81
CA LEU A 4 -5.04 -6.18 -4.15
C LEU A 4 -6.34 -6.22 -4.96
N TYR A 5 -6.52 -7.29 -5.73
CA TYR A 5 -7.78 -7.63 -6.38
C TYR A 5 -8.05 -9.13 -6.24
N HIS A 6 -9.32 -9.50 -6.32
CA HIS A 6 -9.76 -10.88 -6.29
C HIS A 6 -9.47 -11.57 -7.62
N LEU A 7 -8.72 -12.68 -7.62
CA LEU A 7 -8.32 -13.37 -8.85
C LEU A 7 -9.48 -14.05 -9.58
N ASP A 8 -10.49 -14.47 -8.85
CA ASP A 8 -11.69 -15.15 -9.35
C ASP A 8 -12.71 -14.18 -9.96
N THR A 9 -12.85 -12.97 -9.40
CA THR A 9 -13.82 -11.97 -9.88
C THR A 9 -13.18 -10.84 -10.69
N GLY A 10 -11.89 -10.60 -10.55
CA GLY A 10 -11.21 -9.43 -11.10
C GLY A 10 -11.50 -8.12 -10.35
N GLU A 11 -12.26 -8.17 -9.26
CA GLU A 11 -12.68 -6.97 -8.51
C GLU A 11 -11.61 -6.49 -7.54
N LEU A 12 -11.46 -5.17 -7.42
CA LEU A 12 -10.55 -4.56 -6.45
C LEU A 12 -11.00 -4.87 -5.02
N VAL A 13 -10.02 -5.19 -4.17
CA VAL A 13 -10.25 -5.36 -2.74
C VAL A 13 -10.50 -3.98 -2.12
N SER A 14 -11.61 -3.81 -1.38
CA SER A 14 -11.87 -2.53 -0.69
C SER A 14 -10.83 -2.29 0.41
N MET A 15 -10.24 -1.10 0.36
CA MET A 15 -9.23 -0.65 1.32
C MET A 15 -9.75 0.47 2.22
N GLY A 16 -11.01 0.90 2.10
CA GLY A 16 -11.58 1.95 2.97
C GLY A 16 -11.09 3.37 2.72
N SER A 17 -10.13 3.59 1.82
CA SER A 17 -9.88 4.88 1.17
C SER A 17 -9.31 4.63 -0.22
N ASN A 18 -9.43 5.63 -1.10
CA ASN A 18 -8.80 5.56 -2.42
C ASN A 18 -7.29 5.78 -2.32
N PHE A 19 -6.60 5.45 -3.41
CA PHE A 19 -5.23 5.88 -3.64
C PHE A 19 -5.10 7.42 -3.56
N ASP A 20 -3.96 7.92 -3.08
CA ASP A 20 -3.68 9.36 -2.87
C ASP A 20 -4.71 10.11 -2.02
N PHE A 21 -5.47 9.40 -1.19
CA PHE A 21 -6.36 10.05 -0.24
C PHE A 21 -5.55 10.58 0.95
N MET A 22 -5.20 11.87 0.90
CA MET A 22 -4.32 12.54 1.88
C MET A 22 -5.02 12.87 3.21
N ASP A 23 -5.46 11.82 3.92
CA ASP A 23 -6.21 11.91 5.17
C ASP A 23 -5.78 10.81 6.16
N GLU A 24 -6.06 10.98 7.45
CA GLU A 24 -5.79 9.97 8.49
C GLU A 24 -6.43 8.62 8.18
N ARG A 25 -7.53 8.62 7.41
CA ARG A 25 -8.18 7.39 6.91
C ARG A 25 -7.25 6.54 6.04
N SER A 26 -6.16 7.08 5.50
CA SER A 26 -5.18 6.33 4.70
C SER A 26 -4.08 5.67 5.52
N HIS A 27 -3.97 6.00 6.81
CA HIS A 27 -3.01 5.36 7.71
C HIS A 27 -3.27 3.85 7.82
N HIS A 28 -2.22 3.04 7.95
CA HIS A 28 -2.38 1.59 8.14
C HIS A 28 -3.22 1.23 9.37
N THR A 29 -3.19 2.07 10.39
CA THR A 29 -3.92 1.89 11.66
C THR A 29 -5.10 2.85 11.80
N ALA A 30 -5.63 3.36 10.67
CA ALA A 30 -6.76 4.26 10.66
C ALA A 30 -7.95 3.68 11.43
N LYS A 31 -8.64 4.52 12.20
CA LYS A 31 -9.93 4.22 12.80
C LYS A 31 -11.04 4.70 11.86
N GLY A 32 -12.24 4.12 11.96
CA GLY A 32 -13.38 4.52 11.11
C GLY A 32 -13.38 3.94 9.69
N ILE A 33 -12.57 2.91 9.44
CA ILE A 33 -12.71 2.01 8.29
C ILE A 33 -13.38 0.70 8.74
N GLY A 34 -14.02 -0.02 7.83
CA GLY A 34 -14.65 -1.30 8.13
C GLY A 34 -13.62 -2.38 8.51
N ASP A 35 -14.03 -3.36 9.31
CA ASP A 35 -13.14 -4.44 9.75
C ASP A 35 -12.53 -5.23 8.59
N ALA A 36 -13.31 -5.45 7.53
CA ALA A 36 -12.85 -6.08 6.30
C ALA A 36 -11.75 -5.25 5.62
N GLU A 37 -11.92 -3.93 5.51
CA GLU A 37 -10.95 -3.01 4.90
C GLU A 37 -9.65 -2.98 5.70
N ALA A 38 -9.76 -2.94 7.03
CA ALA A 38 -8.60 -3.03 7.92
C ALA A 38 -7.87 -4.37 7.77
N GLN A 39 -8.59 -5.48 7.61
CA GLN A 39 -8.01 -6.80 7.37
C GLN A 39 -7.33 -6.89 6.00
N ASN A 40 -7.92 -6.28 4.98
CA ASN A 40 -7.36 -6.21 3.63
C ASN A 40 -6.03 -5.45 3.62
N ARG A 41 -5.97 -4.29 4.30
CA ARG A 41 -4.72 -3.55 4.49
C ARG A 41 -3.65 -4.36 5.21
N ARG A 42 -4.03 -5.12 6.26
CA ARG A 42 -3.11 -6.04 6.96
C ARG A 42 -2.60 -7.15 6.05
N CYS A 43 -3.47 -7.68 5.18
CA CYS A 43 -3.10 -8.71 4.20
C CYS A 43 -2.07 -8.18 3.21
N LEU A 44 -2.36 -7.04 2.56
CA LEU A 44 -1.43 -6.38 1.64
C LEU A 44 -0.09 -6.12 2.33
N ARG A 45 -0.13 -5.51 3.52
CA ARG A 45 1.09 -5.22 4.30
C ARG A 45 1.91 -6.47 4.56
N LYS A 46 1.28 -7.56 5.01
CA LYS A 46 1.97 -8.82 5.29
C LYS A 46 2.64 -9.41 4.05
N ILE A 47 1.95 -9.37 2.90
CA ILE A 47 2.50 -9.83 1.61
C ILE A 47 3.74 -9.01 1.25
N MET A 48 3.64 -7.69 1.30
CA MET A 48 4.73 -6.79 0.95
C MET A 48 5.93 -6.93 1.90
N GLU A 49 5.69 -6.97 3.22
CA GLU A 49 6.74 -7.20 4.23
C GLU A 49 7.44 -8.56 4.05
N SER A 50 6.69 -9.62 3.75
CA SER A 50 7.29 -10.92 3.42
C SER A 50 8.09 -10.94 2.11
N SER A 51 7.88 -9.94 1.25
CA SER A 51 8.53 -9.81 -0.06
C SER A 51 9.70 -8.82 -0.05
N GLY A 52 10.17 -8.39 1.13
CA GLY A 52 11.33 -7.49 1.24
C GLY A 52 10.99 -5.99 1.18
N PHE A 53 9.72 -5.62 1.33
CA PHE A 53 9.29 -4.22 1.35
C PHE A 53 8.96 -3.72 2.76
N GLN A 54 9.16 -2.43 2.99
CA GLN A 54 8.78 -1.71 4.20
C GLN A 54 7.52 -0.87 3.94
N SER A 55 6.50 -1.02 4.79
CA SER A 55 5.27 -0.22 4.73
C SER A 55 5.50 1.21 5.23
N TYR A 56 4.88 2.20 4.58
CA TYR A 56 4.80 3.56 5.13
C TYR A 56 3.52 3.74 5.95
N ARG A 57 3.67 4.15 7.21
CA ARG A 57 2.57 4.10 8.19
C ARG A 57 1.35 4.96 7.82
N PHE A 58 1.54 6.01 7.03
CA PHE A 58 0.51 7.00 6.70
C PHE A 58 -0.24 6.71 5.39
N GLU A 59 0.27 5.79 4.57
CA GLU A 59 -0.32 5.48 3.26
C GLU A 59 -0.38 3.97 3.08
N TRP A 60 -1.57 3.37 3.14
CA TRP A 60 -1.74 1.92 3.11
C TRP A 60 -1.24 1.24 1.82
N TRP A 61 -1.10 2.02 0.74
CA TRP A 61 -0.66 1.59 -0.60
C TRP A 61 0.86 1.72 -0.82
N HIS A 62 1.56 2.47 0.04
CA HIS A 62 2.95 2.85 -0.20
C HIS A 62 3.95 1.94 0.50
N TYR A 63 4.87 1.41 -0.30
CA TYR A 63 5.88 0.46 0.12
C TYR A 63 7.20 0.77 -0.57
N LYS A 64 8.27 0.74 0.21
CA LYS A 64 9.64 0.95 -0.23
C LYS A 64 10.43 -0.36 -0.14
N LEU A 65 11.31 -0.64 -1.08
CA LEU A 65 12.21 -1.80 -0.99
C LEU A 65 13.22 -1.59 0.15
N ILE A 66 13.41 -2.59 1.03
CA ILE A 66 14.30 -2.47 2.19
C ILE A 66 15.76 -2.28 1.74
N ASP A 67 16.23 -3.16 0.86
CA ASP A 67 17.59 -3.12 0.32
C ASP A 67 17.57 -2.50 -1.08
N GLU A 68 17.08 -1.26 -1.19
CA GLU A 68 17.01 -0.57 -2.48
C GLU A 68 18.42 -0.23 -3.02
N PRO A 69 18.66 -0.35 -4.34
CA PRO A 69 19.98 -0.15 -4.93
C PRO A 69 20.43 1.32 -4.97
N TYR A 70 19.51 2.28 -4.84
CA TYR A 70 19.77 3.70 -5.08
C TYR A 70 19.09 4.63 -4.04
N PRO A 71 19.38 4.50 -2.74
CA PRO A 71 18.63 5.20 -1.69
C PRO A 71 18.74 6.73 -1.71
N ASP A 72 19.88 7.24 -2.18
CA ASP A 72 20.18 8.67 -2.22
C ASP A 72 20.16 9.25 -3.65
N THR A 73 19.64 8.49 -4.63
CA THR A 73 19.57 8.93 -6.04
C THR A 73 18.14 9.21 -6.46
N TYR A 74 17.89 10.44 -6.89
CA TYR A 74 16.62 10.86 -7.46
C TYR A 74 16.75 10.95 -8.97
N PHE A 75 16.18 9.98 -9.67
CA PHE A 75 16.20 9.95 -11.13
C PHE A 75 15.28 11.03 -11.73
N ASN A 76 15.68 11.58 -12.87
CA ASN A 76 14.91 12.58 -13.62
C ASN A 76 14.88 12.25 -15.12
N PHE A 77 14.59 10.99 -15.45
CA PHE A 77 14.30 10.56 -16.82
C PHE A 77 12.78 10.39 -16.99
N ALA A 78 12.28 10.53 -18.22
CA ALA A 78 10.85 10.37 -18.48
C ALA A 78 10.43 8.90 -18.34
N VAL A 79 9.27 8.67 -17.73
CA VAL A 79 8.58 7.38 -17.76
C VAL A 79 7.77 7.33 -19.06
N SER A 80 8.07 6.38 -19.93
CA SER A 80 7.48 6.22 -21.27
C SER A 80 6.84 4.86 -21.45
#